data_AF-A0AAW4G7A9-F1
#
_entry.id   AF-A0AAW4G7A9-F1
#
_cell.length_a   1.000
_cell.length_b   1.000
_cell.length_c   1.000
_cell.angle_alpha   90.00
_cell.angle_beta   90.00
_cell.angle_gamma   90.00
#
_symmetry.space_group_name_H-M   'P 1'
#
loop_
_entity.id
_entity.type
_entity.pdbx_description
1 polymer ?
#
loop_
_entity_poly.entity_id
_entity_poly.type
_entity_poly.pdbx_seq_one_letter_code
_entity_poly.pdbx_strand_id
1 'polypeptide(L)'
;MHVEVTPLHRHPGGRLRSGPVAVVLAVLAAATLALGIAPKAAAAPGSTTGFDLPFSGAPAFERFAPSKLSNPAQLNQPLGLAAANRVAAAIGLSPKDALSEQQYRAFLSGGGVGGSRQAAKIIDACLVILTNTNGRPMFGDSVVGSYGLYVNKQGMLQSPANASAPTRQVNSLIAPGGYVGTWLRNNGATDTLLALYRSAYTVEVPFGFVAQQMSGTAQLVTNTEAGVTSTVGMSMAPPLWIVNFALLYIVKPSLAAAMPAYWAPIPPAVAAAIKASPNGQVPYSKYASYFE
;
A
#
# COMPACT_ATOMS: atom_id res chain seq x y z
N MET A 1 -31.97 69.07 -21.46
CA MET A 1 -32.65 69.29 -20.16
C MET A 1 -33.38 67.99 -19.80
N HIS A 2 -33.36 67.63 -18.51
CA HIS A 2 -33.73 66.35 -17.86
C HIS A 2 -32.60 65.28 -17.84
N VAL A 3 -31.75 65.22 -16.80
CA VAL A 3 -31.92 64.79 -15.36
C VAL A 3 -31.89 63.25 -15.28
N GLU A 4 -30.73 62.63 -15.01
CA GLU A 4 -30.16 62.18 -13.69
C GLU A 4 -30.42 60.65 -13.55
N VAL A 5 -29.58 59.74 -13.02
CA VAL A 5 -28.74 59.71 -11.82
C VAL A 5 -27.63 58.65 -12.00
N THR A 6 -26.45 58.91 -11.43
CA THR A 6 -25.22 58.08 -11.30
C THR A 6 -25.47 56.73 -10.57
N PRO A 7 -24.60 55.68 -10.65
CA PRO A 7 -23.34 55.70 -9.87
C PRO A 7 -22.11 54.89 -10.41
N LEU A 8 -20.94 55.36 -9.95
CA LEU A 8 -19.73 54.62 -9.51
C LEU A 8 -19.04 53.63 -10.47
N HIS A 9 -17.98 54.13 -11.14
CA HIS A 9 -16.93 53.32 -11.74
C HIS A 9 -15.93 52.78 -10.70
N ARG A 10 -15.67 51.47 -10.79
CA ARG A 10 -14.68 50.71 -10.04
C ARG A 10 -13.24 51.21 -10.30
N HIS A 11 -12.45 51.30 -9.23
CA HIS A 11 -10.99 51.35 -9.33
C HIS A 11 -10.38 49.96 -9.67
N PRO A 12 -9.19 49.93 -10.28
CA PRO A 12 -8.62 48.74 -10.93
C PRO A 12 -7.89 47.83 -9.94
N GLY A 13 -8.32 46.57 -9.87
CA GLY A 13 -7.63 45.52 -9.12
C GLY A 13 -6.45 44.94 -9.91
N GLY A 14 -5.24 45.13 -9.40
CA GLY A 14 -4.00 44.65 -9.97
C GLY A 14 -3.89 43.12 -10.04
N ARG A 15 -3.19 42.65 -11.07
CA ARG A 15 -2.79 41.24 -11.24
C ARG A 15 -1.78 40.87 -10.16
N LEU A 16 -2.16 39.98 -9.23
CA LEU A 16 -1.21 39.31 -8.34
C LEU A 16 -0.86 37.94 -8.94
N ARG A 17 0.43 37.80 -9.28
CA ARG A 17 1.11 36.54 -9.60
C ARG A 17 1.02 35.62 -8.38
N SER A 18 0.31 34.51 -8.50
CA SER A 18 0.31 33.44 -7.50
C SER A 18 1.51 32.52 -7.71
N GLY A 19 2.52 32.67 -6.85
CA GLY A 19 3.62 31.73 -6.69
C GLY A 19 3.23 30.50 -5.84
N PRO A 20 4.11 29.47 -5.78
CA PRO A 20 3.78 28.11 -5.34
C PRO A 20 3.78 27.91 -3.81
N VAL A 21 3.36 28.93 -3.05
CA VAL A 21 3.39 28.91 -1.56
C VAL A 21 2.00 28.64 -0.95
N ALA A 22 0.93 28.69 -1.74
CA ALA A 22 -0.44 28.59 -1.23
C ALA A 22 -0.98 27.15 -0.98
N VAL A 23 -0.21 26.09 -1.27
CA VAL A 23 -0.68 24.70 -1.12
C VAL A 23 -0.28 24.05 0.22
N VAL A 24 0.63 24.67 0.99
CA VAL A 24 1.15 24.05 2.24
C VAL A 24 0.30 24.39 3.48
N LEU A 25 -0.67 25.31 3.39
CA LEU A 25 -1.43 25.78 4.55
C LEU A 25 -2.86 25.21 4.70
N ALA A 26 -3.32 24.36 3.77
CA ALA A 26 -4.67 23.78 3.84
C ALA A 26 -4.76 22.46 4.66
N VAL A 27 -3.63 21.88 5.08
CA VAL A 27 -3.62 20.62 5.86
C VAL A 27 -3.38 20.85 7.36
N LEU A 28 -2.96 22.05 7.78
CA LEU A 28 -2.71 22.40 9.19
C LEU A 28 -3.91 23.02 9.92
N ALA A 29 -5.02 23.32 9.23
CA ALA A 29 -6.19 24.00 9.82
C ALA A 29 -7.26 23.07 10.41
N ALA A 30 -7.07 21.74 10.37
CA ALA A 30 -8.01 20.79 10.97
C ALA A 30 -7.68 20.42 12.43
N ALA A 31 -6.65 21.03 13.05
CA ALA A 31 -6.13 20.61 14.35
C ALA A 31 -6.35 21.59 15.52
N THR A 32 -7.06 22.72 15.35
CA THR A 32 -7.07 23.78 16.38
C THR A 32 -8.43 24.22 16.93
N LEU A 33 -9.53 23.49 16.74
CA LEU A 33 -10.81 23.86 17.40
C LEU A 33 -11.55 22.67 18.02
N ALA A 34 -11.01 22.15 19.12
CA ALA A 34 -11.75 21.33 20.08
C ALA A 34 -11.12 21.40 21.48
N LEU A 35 -10.90 22.62 21.99
CA LEU A 35 -10.65 22.83 23.42
C LEU A 35 -11.99 23.12 24.09
N GLY A 36 -12.67 22.07 24.54
CA GLY A 36 -13.92 22.17 25.26
C GLY A 36 -14.46 20.81 25.66
N ILE A 37 -14.16 20.40 26.90
CA ILE A 37 -14.68 19.21 27.60
C ILE A 37 -14.28 17.89 26.92
N ALA A 38 -13.07 17.40 27.21
CA ALA A 38 -12.70 16.03 26.89
C ALA A 38 -13.52 15.07 27.78
N PRO A 39 -14.45 14.25 27.26
CA PRO A 39 -14.85 13.06 27.99
C PRO A 39 -13.58 12.24 28.25
N LYS A 40 -13.46 11.61 29.43
CA LYS A 40 -12.42 10.60 29.67
C LYS A 40 -12.48 9.64 28.49
N ALA A 41 -11.48 9.70 27.61
CA ALA A 41 -11.36 8.77 26.52
C ALA A 41 -11.27 7.39 27.15
N ALA A 42 -12.35 6.60 27.03
CA ALA A 42 -12.22 5.17 27.16
C ALA A 42 -11.09 4.79 26.19
N ALA A 43 -10.10 4.02 26.68
CA ALA A 43 -9.05 3.51 25.82
C ALA A 43 -9.70 3.00 24.54
N ALA A 44 -9.27 3.50 23.37
CA ALA A 44 -9.67 2.90 22.12
C ALA A 44 -9.47 1.39 22.29
N PRO A 45 -10.47 0.54 21.94
CA PRO A 45 -10.28 -0.88 22.03
C PRO A 45 -8.94 -1.21 21.37
N GLY A 46 -8.04 -1.84 22.13
CA GLY A 46 -6.69 -2.11 21.65
C GLY A 46 -6.76 -2.87 20.32
N SER A 47 -5.73 -2.70 19.48
CA SER A 47 -5.62 -3.48 18.25
C SER A 47 -5.88 -4.95 18.53
N THR A 48 -6.76 -5.56 17.75
CA THR A 48 -7.10 -6.98 17.89
C THR A 48 -6.08 -7.88 17.21
N THR A 49 -5.20 -7.31 16.37
CA THR A 49 -4.16 -8.04 15.65
C THR A 49 -2.77 -7.88 16.24
N GLY A 50 -2.58 -7.02 17.25
CA GLY A 50 -1.29 -6.72 17.87
C GLY A 50 -0.46 -5.65 17.16
N PHE A 51 -1.01 -4.95 16.16
CA PHE A 51 -0.34 -3.82 15.51
C PHE A 51 -0.83 -2.49 16.11
N ASP A 52 0.06 -1.66 16.63
CA ASP A 52 -0.32 -0.32 17.09
C ASP A 52 -0.55 0.63 15.91
N LEU A 53 -1.31 1.70 16.12
CA LEU A 53 -1.43 2.77 15.12
C LEU A 53 -0.05 3.37 14.81
N PRO A 54 0.25 3.69 13.53
CA PRO A 54 -0.62 3.57 12.35
C PRO A 54 -0.61 2.19 11.68
N PHE A 55 0.16 1.22 12.20
CA PHE A 55 0.37 -0.09 11.59
C PHE A 55 -0.88 -0.98 11.60
N SER A 56 -1.84 -0.78 12.50
CA SER A 56 -3.14 -1.46 12.45
C SER A 56 -4.09 -0.96 11.37
N GLY A 57 -3.84 0.23 10.80
CA GLY A 57 -4.75 0.83 9.83
C GLY A 57 -6.07 1.28 10.46
N ALA A 58 -7.13 1.35 9.66
CA ALA A 58 -8.45 1.69 10.18
C ALA A 58 -9.08 0.49 10.92
N PRO A 59 -9.66 0.69 12.12
CA PRO A 59 -10.25 -0.40 12.91
C PRO A 59 -11.32 -1.23 12.15
N ALA A 60 -12.01 -0.62 11.19
CA ALA A 60 -13.03 -1.29 10.39
C ALA A 60 -12.47 -2.37 9.45
N PHE A 61 -11.19 -2.28 9.05
CA PHE A 61 -10.59 -3.16 8.05
C PHE A 61 -9.43 -4.01 8.58
N GLU A 62 -8.93 -3.74 9.79
CA GLU A 62 -7.82 -4.46 10.43
C GLU A 62 -7.92 -5.99 10.28
N ARG A 63 -9.12 -6.56 10.52
CA ARG A 63 -9.39 -8.01 10.46
C ARG A 63 -9.32 -8.65 9.07
N PHE A 64 -9.22 -7.86 8.00
CA PHE A 64 -9.15 -8.37 6.62
C PHE A 64 -7.72 -8.50 6.10
N ALA A 65 -6.74 -8.01 6.87
CA ALA A 65 -5.33 -8.28 6.66
C ALA A 65 -4.99 -9.75 7.01
N PRO A 66 -3.83 -10.28 6.57
CA PRO A 66 -3.42 -11.63 6.90
C PRO A 66 -3.22 -11.76 8.40
N SER A 67 -3.65 -12.88 8.97
CA SER A 67 -3.34 -13.20 10.36
C SER A 67 -1.94 -13.81 10.48
N LYS A 68 -1.42 -13.84 11.71
CA LYS A 68 -0.24 -14.65 12.03
C LYS A 68 -0.53 -16.11 11.68
N LEU A 69 0.43 -16.81 11.10
CA LEU A 69 0.32 -18.26 10.94
C LEU A 69 0.22 -18.94 12.32
N SER A 70 -0.62 -19.98 12.40
CA SER A 70 -0.80 -20.82 13.58
C SER A 70 -0.11 -22.17 13.44
N ASN A 71 0.29 -22.56 12.23
CA ASN A 71 1.06 -23.79 11.98
C ASN A 71 2.01 -23.63 10.78
N PRO A 72 3.10 -24.43 10.72
CA PRO A 72 4.10 -24.31 9.65
C PRO A 72 3.58 -24.54 8.22
N ALA A 73 2.54 -25.36 8.02
CA ALA A 73 2.02 -25.65 6.68
C ALA A 73 1.38 -24.42 6.00
N GLN A 74 1.02 -23.41 6.79
CA GLN A 74 0.51 -22.12 6.30
C GLN A 74 1.60 -21.19 5.76
N LEU A 75 2.87 -21.46 6.10
CA LEU A 75 3.98 -20.61 5.71
C LEU A 75 4.04 -20.47 4.18
N ASN A 76 4.06 -19.23 3.71
CA ASN A 76 4.10 -18.85 2.30
C ASN A 76 2.94 -19.38 1.44
N GLN A 77 1.84 -19.87 2.02
CA GLN A 77 0.69 -20.27 1.24
C GLN A 77 0.01 -19.05 0.59
N PRO A 78 -0.41 -19.15 -0.68
CA PRO A 78 -1.20 -18.10 -1.32
C PRO A 78 -2.60 -18.03 -0.70
N LEU A 79 -3.20 -16.84 -0.70
CA LEU A 79 -4.53 -16.59 -0.17
C LEU A 79 -5.62 -17.46 -0.82
N GLY A 80 -5.51 -17.69 -2.13
CA GLY A 80 -6.49 -18.41 -2.92
C GLY A 80 -7.69 -17.54 -3.32
N LEU A 81 -8.29 -17.88 -4.47
CA LEU A 81 -9.30 -17.01 -5.12
C LEU A 81 -10.56 -16.82 -4.27
N ALA A 82 -11.05 -17.88 -3.62
CA ALA A 82 -12.24 -17.79 -2.79
C ALA A 82 -12.04 -16.84 -1.60
N ALA A 83 -10.88 -16.89 -0.95
CA ALA A 83 -10.55 -15.97 0.14
C ALA A 83 -10.30 -14.54 -0.36
N ALA A 84 -9.61 -14.38 -1.49
CA ALA A 84 -9.44 -13.07 -2.12
C ALA A 84 -10.80 -12.42 -2.43
N ASN A 85 -11.76 -13.15 -3.00
CA ASN A 85 -13.09 -12.60 -3.28
C ASN A 85 -13.84 -12.20 -1.99
N ARG A 86 -13.65 -12.93 -0.88
CA ARG A 86 -14.22 -12.55 0.43
C ARG A 86 -13.59 -11.26 0.97
N VAL A 87 -12.27 -11.15 0.91
CA VAL A 87 -11.56 -9.92 1.31
C VAL A 87 -12.02 -8.75 0.45
N ALA A 88 -12.04 -8.93 -0.87
CA ALA A 88 -12.51 -7.92 -1.82
C ALA A 88 -13.92 -7.43 -1.48
N ALA A 89 -14.88 -8.35 -1.31
CA ALA A 89 -16.25 -7.99 -0.93
C ALA A 89 -16.29 -7.18 0.38
N ALA A 90 -15.49 -7.59 1.36
CA ALA A 90 -15.44 -6.94 2.66
C ALA A 90 -14.80 -5.54 2.64
N ILE A 91 -13.94 -5.26 1.66
CA ILE A 91 -13.32 -3.94 1.46
C ILE A 91 -14.02 -3.10 0.39
N GLY A 92 -15.17 -3.54 -0.14
CA GLY A 92 -15.96 -2.79 -1.12
C GLY A 92 -15.54 -2.99 -2.59
N LEU A 93 -14.94 -4.13 -2.92
CA LEU A 93 -14.59 -4.55 -4.28
C LEU A 93 -15.31 -5.86 -4.65
N SER A 94 -15.38 -6.14 -5.94
CA SER A 94 -15.96 -7.35 -6.50
C SER A 94 -15.29 -7.75 -7.81
N PRO A 95 -15.41 -9.01 -8.28
CA PRO A 95 -14.72 -9.45 -9.50
C PRO A 95 -14.99 -8.60 -10.74
N LYS A 96 -16.18 -7.97 -10.84
CA LYS A 96 -16.54 -7.08 -11.96
C LYS A 96 -15.78 -5.75 -11.96
N ASP A 97 -15.17 -5.38 -10.85
CA ASP A 97 -14.42 -4.13 -10.73
C ASP A 97 -12.99 -4.27 -11.27
N ALA A 98 -12.55 -5.50 -11.55
CA ALA A 98 -11.25 -5.76 -12.13
C ALA A 98 -11.18 -5.47 -13.63
N LEU A 99 -9.97 -5.25 -14.14
CA LEU A 99 -9.71 -5.12 -15.57
C LEU A 99 -10.18 -6.36 -16.33
N SER A 100 -10.74 -6.14 -17.51
CA SER A 100 -10.93 -7.21 -18.49
C SER A 100 -9.60 -7.84 -18.90
N GLU A 101 -9.61 -9.05 -19.44
CA GLU A 101 -8.39 -9.72 -19.92
C GLU A 101 -7.61 -8.90 -20.95
N GLN A 102 -8.30 -8.17 -21.82
CA GLN A 102 -7.66 -7.30 -22.81
C GLN A 102 -6.99 -6.10 -22.15
N GLN A 103 -7.68 -5.42 -21.23
CA GLN A 103 -7.12 -4.30 -20.47
C GLN A 103 -5.94 -4.75 -19.61
N TYR A 104 -6.05 -5.89 -18.93
CA TYR A 104 -4.97 -6.47 -18.14
C TYR A 104 -3.69 -6.70 -18.98
N ARG A 105 -3.82 -7.33 -20.16
CA ARG A 105 -2.68 -7.55 -21.06
C ARG A 105 -2.10 -6.25 -21.59
N ALA A 106 -2.93 -5.28 -21.96
CA ALA A 106 -2.49 -3.96 -22.39
C ALA A 106 -1.74 -3.23 -21.26
N PHE A 107 -2.27 -3.28 -20.03
CA PHE A 107 -1.68 -2.64 -18.87
C PHE A 107 -0.29 -3.19 -18.54
N LEU A 108 -0.16 -4.53 -18.49
CA LEU A 108 1.12 -5.18 -18.16
C LEU A 108 2.16 -5.16 -19.29
N SER A 109 1.74 -5.02 -20.54
CA SER A 109 2.68 -4.82 -21.65
C SER A 109 3.11 -3.35 -21.81
N GLY A 110 2.47 -2.42 -21.10
CA GLY A 110 2.63 -0.99 -21.31
C GLY A 110 2.02 -0.51 -22.64
N GLY A 111 1.07 -1.28 -23.18
CA GLY A 111 0.24 -0.91 -24.32
C GLY A 111 -0.98 -0.08 -23.91
N GLY A 112 -1.98 -0.02 -24.80
CA GLY A 112 -3.14 0.84 -24.63
C GLY A 112 -2.83 2.33 -24.87
N VAL A 113 -3.87 3.16 -24.79
CA VAL A 113 -3.77 4.61 -24.99
C VAL A 113 -2.97 5.23 -23.85
N GLY A 114 -1.87 5.92 -24.19
CA GLY A 114 -0.96 6.52 -23.22
C GLY A 114 -0.10 5.48 -22.46
N GLY A 115 0.03 4.26 -22.99
CA GLY A 115 0.83 3.20 -22.41
C GLY A 115 2.32 3.54 -22.25
N SER A 116 2.96 2.96 -21.23
CA SER A 116 4.40 3.10 -20.98
C SER A 116 5.02 1.77 -20.59
N ARG A 117 5.96 1.27 -21.40
CA ARG A 117 6.73 0.05 -21.12
C ARG A 117 7.56 0.16 -19.84
N GLN A 118 8.05 1.37 -19.53
CA GLN A 118 8.81 1.61 -18.30
C GLN A 118 7.92 1.50 -17.07
N ALA A 119 6.73 2.11 -17.10
CA ALA A 119 5.76 2.00 -16.01
C ALA A 119 5.30 0.54 -15.83
N ALA A 120 5.00 -0.15 -16.94
CA ALA A 120 4.61 -1.55 -16.94
C ALA A 120 5.68 -2.46 -16.32
N LYS A 121 6.97 -2.22 -16.60
CA LYS A 121 8.08 -2.96 -15.98
C LYS A 121 8.15 -2.77 -14.46
N ILE A 122 7.88 -1.57 -13.96
CA ILE A 122 7.83 -1.30 -12.51
C ILE A 122 6.65 -2.04 -11.89
N ILE A 123 5.46 -1.92 -12.50
CA ILE A 123 4.23 -2.56 -12.04
C ILE A 123 4.37 -4.08 -12.02
N ASP A 124 4.87 -4.68 -13.11
CA ASP A 124 5.11 -6.12 -13.19
C ASP A 124 6.05 -6.61 -12.08
N ALA A 125 7.14 -5.87 -11.82
CA ALA A 125 8.03 -6.17 -10.71
C ALA A 125 7.32 -6.09 -9.35
N CYS A 126 6.41 -5.13 -9.14
CA CYS A 126 5.58 -5.08 -7.93
C CYS A 126 4.70 -6.33 -7.79
N LEU A 127 4.06 -6.76 -8.87
CA LEU A 127 3.19 -7.95 -8.86
C LEU A 127 3.96 -9.20 -8.47
N VAL A 128 5.16 -9.40 -9.02
CA VAL A 128 6.02 -10.53 -8.67
C VAL A 128 6.43 -10.47 -7.19
N ILE A 129 6.85 -9.31 -6.70
CA ILE A 129 7.26 -9.13 -5.29
C ILE A 129 6.11 -9.43 -4.33
N LEU A 130 4.93 -8.86 -4.59
CA LEU A 130 3.78 -8.97 -3.69
C LEU A 130 3.09 -10.34 -3.73
N THR A 131 3.45 -11.19 -4.70
CA THR A 131 2.91 -12.55 -4.85
C THR A 131 3.97 -13.64 -4.62
N ASN A 132 5.05 -13.33 -3.88
CA ASN A 132 6.09 -14.30 -3.52
C ASN A 132 5.56 -15.32 -2.48
N THR A 133 4.94 -16.38 -2.99
CA THR A 133 4.31 -17.47 -2.24
C THR A 133 4.70 -18.82 -2.84
N ASN A 134 4.27 -19.93 -2.24
CA ASN A 134 4.50 -21.27 -2.77
C ASN A 134 3.96 -21.38 -4.20
N GLY A 135 4.81 -21.86 -5.12
CA GLY A 135 4.52 -21.87 -6.57
C GLY A 135 4.87 -20.57 -7.30
N ARG A 136 5.38 -19.55 -6.60
CA ARG A 136 5.86 -18.26 -7.14
C ARG A 136 7.18 -17.84 -6.49
N PRO A 137 8.24 -18.66 -6.65
CA PRO A 137 9.55 -18.31 -6.11
C PRO A 137 10.13 -17.07 -6.80
N MET A 138 11.00 -16.38 -6.08
CA MET A 138 11.82 -15.27 -6.58
C MET A 138 13.27 -15.71 -6.76
N PHE A 139 14.20 -14.76 -6.90
CA PHE A 139 15.61 -15.04 -7.15
C PHE A 139 16.21 -15.98 -6.09
N GLY A 140 17.00 -16.95 -6.53
CA GLY A 140 17.55 -17.99 -5.66
C GLY A 140 16.48 -18.93 -5.09
N ASP A 141 15.41 -19.15 -5.86
CA ASP A 141 14.23 -19.93 -5.48
C ASP A 141 13.55 -19.50 -4.15
N SER A 142 13.80 -18.26 -3.73
CA SER A 142 13.37 -17.77 -2.43
C SER A 142 11.85 -17.64 -2.37
N VAL A 143 11.26 -18.14 -1.29
CA VAL A 143 9.85 -17.90 -0.93
C VAL A 143 9.81 -17.35 0.49
N VAL A 144 9.72 -16.03 0.61
CA VAL A 144 9.81 -15.33 1.91
C VAL A 144 8.71 -14.28 2.10
N GLY A 145 7.66 -14.30 1.27
CA GLY A 145 6.59 -13.32 1.29
C GLY A 145 5.80 -13.29 2.59
N SER A 146 5.61 -14.42 3.28
CA SER A 146 4.95 -14.43 4.61
C SER A 146 5.74 -13.66 5.67
N TYR A 147 7.05 -13.48 5.51
CA TYR A 147 7.85 -12.66 6.42
C TYR A 147 7.74 -11.15 6.12
N GLY A 148 7.03 -10.78 5.05
CA GLY A 148 7.03 -9.41 4.53
C GLY A 148 8.37 -9.02 3.92
N LEU A 149 9.10 -9.98 3.36
CA LEU A 149 10.40 -9.79 2.73
C LEU A 149 10.39 -10.33 1.30
N TYR A 150 11.39 -9.95 0.51
CA TYR A 150 11.69 -10.56 -0.78
C TYR A 150 13.19 -10.46 -1.09
N VAL A 151 13.66 -11.31 -1.99
CA VAL A 151 15.03 -11.26 -2.52
C VAL A 151 15.01 -10.51 -3.86
N ASN A 152 15.83 -9.46 -3.97
CA ASN A 152 15.94 -8.68 -5.20
C ASN A 152 16.90 -9.32 -6.22
N LYS A 153 17.01 -8.72 -7.41
CA LYS A 153 17.86 -9.21 -8.51
C LYS A 153 19.35 -9.30 -8.16
N GLN A 154 19.79 -8.54 -7.17
CA GLN A 154 21.17 -8.52 -6.67
C GLN A 154 21.41 -9.56 -5.56
N GLY A 155 20.41 -10.38 -5.23
CA GLY A 155 20.51 -11.37 -4.16
C GLY A 155 20.41 -10.76 -2.76
N MET A 156 19.86 -9.53 -2.63
CA MET A 156 19.67 -8.88 -1.35
C MET A 156 18.25 -9.09 -0.84
N LEU A 157 18.13 -9.53 0.42
CA LEU A 157 16.89 -9.65 1.16
C LEU A 157 16.48 -8.29 1.73
N GLN A 158 15.22 -7.89 1.50
CA GLN A 158 14.68 -6.62 1.97
C GLN A 158 13.15 -6.64 2.06
N SER A 159 12.58 -5.66 2.77
CA SER A 159 11.13 -5.42 2.79
C SER A 159 10.64 -4.86 1.44
N PRO A 160 9.44 -5.25 0.94
CA PRO A 160 8.81 -4.59 -0.20
C PRO A 160 8.62 -3.08 0.00
N ALA A 161 8.57 -2.58 1.23
CA ALA A 161 8.46 -1.15 1.47
C ALA A 161 9.82 -0.41 1.48
N ASN A 162 10.94 -1.11 1.24
CA ASN A 162 12.28 -0.51 1.11
C ASN A 162 12.32 0.55 0.01
N ALA A 163 13.00 1.68 0.24
CA ALA A 163 13.05 2.82 -0.68
C ALA A 163 13.55 2.45 -2.09
N SER A 164 14.41 1.44 -2.22
CA SER A 164 14.91 0.95 -3.51
C SER A 164 13.95 0.02 -4.25
N ALA A 165 12.92 -0.50 -3.57
CA ALA A 165 12.03 -1.51 -4.12
C ALA A 165 11.08 -0.92 -5.19
N PRO A 166 10.75 -1.68 -6.26
CA PRO A 166 9.74 -1.27 -7.23
C PRO A 166 8.40 -0.89 -6.58
N THR A 167 8.00 -1.62 -5.54
CA THR A 167 6.82 -1.37 -4.69
C THR A 167 6.84 -0.05 -3.93
N ARG A 168 7.99 0.62 -3.82
CA ARG A 168 8.06 2.05 -3.41
C ARG A 168 8.06 3.00 -4.60
N GLN A 169 8.75 2.64 -5.68
CA GLN A 169 8.82 3.47 -6.90
C GLN A 169 7.44 3.66 -7.54
N VAL A 170 6.58 2.64 -7.47
CA VAL A 170 5.21 2.63 -8.00
C VAL A 170 4.33 3.71 -7.37
N ASN A 171 4.65 4.22 -6.17
CA ASN A 171 3.90 5.28 -5.51
C ASN A 171 3.73 6.52 -6.42
N SER A 172 4.75 6.85 -7.22
CA SER A 172 4.67 7.93 -8.20
C SER A 172 3.70 7.64 -9.36
N LEU A 173 3.53 6.36 -9.73
CA LEU A 173 2.66 5.93 -10.82
C LEU A 173 1.19 5.87 -10.39
N ILE A 174 0.92 5.55 -9.12
CA ILE A 174 -0.43 5.44 -8.54
C ILE A 174 -0.91 6.71 -7.85
N ALA A 175 -0.04 7.70 -7.68
CA ALA A 175 -0.40 9.01 -7.13
C ALA A 175 -1.58 9.61 -7.91
N PRO A 176 -2.43 10.43 -7.27
CA PRO A 176 -3.50 11.16 -7.98
C PRO A 176 -2.95 11.91 -9.20
N GLY A 177 -3.58 11.71 -10.36
CA GLY A 177 -3.11 12.26 -11.64
C GLY A 177 -1.94 11.51 -12.29
N GLY A 178 -1.39 10.50 -11.63
CA GLY A 178 -0.28 9.67 -12.13
C GLY A 178 -0.66 8.76 -13.29
N TYR A 179 0.33 7.96 -13.72
CA TYR A 179 0.22 7.06 -14.86
C TYR A 179 -0.98 6.11 -14.76
N VAL A 180 -1.15 5.42 -13.63
CA VAL A 180 -2.16 4.35 -13.50
C VAL A 180 -3.57 4.93 -13.62
N GLY A 181 -3.89 6.00 -12.88
CA GLY A 181 -5.21 6.63 -12.95
C GLY A 181 -5.50 7.27 -14.33
N THR A 182 -4.48 7.79 -15.01
CA THR A 182 -4.63 8.32 -16.38
C THR A 182 -4.83 7.21 -17.40
N TRP A 183 -4.05 6.13 -17.31
CA TRP A 183 -4.17 4.98 -18.19
C TRP A 183 -5.55 4.32 -18.06
N LEU A 184 -6.04 4.11 -16.83
CA LEU A 184 -7.36 3.51 -16.58
C LEU A 184 -8.48 4.32 -17.25
N ARG A 185 -8.47 5.66 -17.11
CA ARG A 185 -9.46 6.53 -17.76
C ARG A 185 -9.39 6.46 -19.29
N ASN A 186 -8.18 6.48 -19.85
CA ASN A 186 -7.98 6.50 -21.31
C ASN A 186 -8.30 5.16 -21.98
N ASN A 187 -8.35 4.06 -21.23
CA ASN A 187 -8.54 2.70 -21.74
C ASN A 187 -9.89 2.08 -21.30
N GLY A 188 -10.88 2.92 -20.99
CA GLY A 188 -12.24 2.47 -20.66
C GLY A 188 -12.36 1.71 -19.33
N ALA A 189 -11.42 1.92 -18.40
CA ALA A 189 -11.40 1.31 -17.06
C ALA A 189 -11.71 2.35 -15.96
N THR A 190 -12.51 3.37 -16.27
CA THR A 190 -12.93 4.39 -15.31
C THR A 190 -13.72 3.77 -14.15
N ASP A 191 -14.59 2.79 -14.42
CA ASP A 191 -15.37 2.13 -13.36
C ASP A 191 -14.46 1.36 -12.39
N THR A 192 -13.42 0.69 -12.89
CA THR A 192 -12.37 0.08 -12.06
C THR A 192 -11.69 1.11 -11.15
N LEU A 193 -11.34 2.28 -11.69
CA LEU A 193 -10.73 3.36 -10.90
C LEU A 193 -11.69 3.91 -9.83
N LEU A 194 -12.95 4.11 -10.17
CA LEU A 194 -13.97 4.57 -9.24
C LEU A 194 -14.24 3.53 -8.15
N ALA A 195 -14.28 2.25 -8.49
CA ALA A 195 -14.43 1.15 -7.53
C ALA A 195 -13.25 1.12 -6.55
N LEU A 196 -12.00 1.26 -7.04
CA LEU A 196 -10.82 1.38 -6.18
C LEU A 196 -10.99 2.53 -5.17
N TYR A 197 -11.37 3.72 -5.64
CA TYR A 197 -11.51 4.88 -4.75
C TYR A 197 -12.72 4.83 -3.81
N ARG A 198 -13.73 4.02 -4.12
CA ARG A 198 -14.87 3.75 -3.22
C ARG A 198 -14.58 2.63 -2.21
N SER A 199 -13.52 1.84 -2.42
CA SER A 199 -13.11 0.76 -1.53
C SER A 199 -12.32 1.25 -0.31
N ALA A 200 -11.94 0.34 0.58
CA ALA A 200 -11.06 0.60 1.71
C ALA A 200 -9.70 1.20 1.32
N TYR A 201 -9.28 1.09 0.04
CA TYR A 201 -8.04 1.68 -0.46
C TYR A 201 -7.90 3.15 -0.05
N THR A 202 -8.93 3.97 -0.24
CA THR A 202 -8.89 5.40 0.08
C THR A 202 -8.74 5.67 1.58
N VAL A 203 -9.26 4.77 2.42
CA VAL A 203 -9.18 4.86 3.88
C VAL A 203 -7.81 4.41 4.38
N GLU A 204 -7.23 3.37 3.79
CA GLU A 204 -5.98 2.75 4.26
C GLU A 204 -4.71 3.43 3.72
N VAL A 205 -4.77 4.09 2.56
CA VAL A 205 -3.59 4.78 1.96
C VAL A 205 -2.92 5.76 2.94
N PRO A 206 -3.63 6.64 3.68
CA PRO A 206 -3.02 7.52 4.66
C PRO A 206 -2.25 6.76 5.76
N PHE A 207 -2.82 5.68 6.30
CA PHE A 207 -2.16 4.86 7.31
C PHE A 207 -0.89 4.20 6.74
N GLY A 208 -0.99 3.63 5.54
CA GLY A 208 0.15 3.02 4.85
C GLY A 208 1.29 4.01 4.62
N PHE A 209 0.97 5.26 4.26
CA PHE A 209 1.96 6.32 4.07
C PHE A 209 2.67 6.69 5.38
N VAL A 210 1.93 6.95 6.45
CA VAL A 210 2.51 7.30 7.77
C VAL A 210 3.31 6.13 8.31
N ALA A 211 2.80 4.91 8.19
CA ALA A 211 3.49 3.70 8.64
C ALA A 211 4.82 3.50 7.91
N GLN A 212 4.86 3.68 6.58
CA GLN A 212 6.10 3.64 5.81
C GLN A 212 7.12 4.72 6.23
N GLN A 213 6.68 5.87 6.72
CA GLN A 213 7.59 6.90 7.25
C GLN A 213 8.14 6.49 8.62
N MET A 214 7.28 5.96 9.50
CA MET A 214 7.65 5.56 10.86
C MET A 214 8.54 4.32 10.92
N SER A 215 8.42 3.38 9.98
CA SER A 215 9.24 2.16 9.94
C SER A 215 10.72 2.39 9.57
N GLY A 216 11.11 3.63 9.24
CA GLY A 216 12.48 4.02 8.92
C GLY A 216 13.06 3.24 7.73
N THR A 217 14.38 3.13 7.66
CA THR A 217 15.07 2.51 6.52
C THR A 217 14.83 1.00 6.41
N ALA A 218 14.78 0.31 7.55
CA ALA A 218 14.60 -1.14 7.61
C ALA A 218 13.23 -1.59 7.09
N GLN A 219 12.21 -0.73 7.21
CA GLN A 219 10.84 -1.02 6.76
C GLN A 219 10.31 -2.32 7.37
N LEU A 220 10.62 -2.50 8.65
CA LEU A 220 10.12 -3.56 9.52
C LEU A 220 9.21 -2.94 10.58
N VAL A 221 8.26 -3.72 11.05
CA VAL A 221 7.30 -3.32 12.09
C VAL A 221 7.24 -4.34 13.20
N THR A 222 6.75 -3.88 14.34
CA THR A 222 6.52 -4.70 15.51
C THR A 222 5.04 -5.08 15.59
N ASN A 223 4.79 -6.33 15.94
CA ASN A 223 3.49 -6.85 16.33
C ASN A 223 3.60 -7.36 17.77
N THR A 224 2.74 -6.88 18.68
CA THR A 224 2.69 -7.31 20.07
C THR A 224 1.30 -7.85 20.39
N GLU A 225 1.20 -9.17 20.55
CA GLU A 225 -0.04 -9.87 20.84
C GLU A 225 0.17 -10.79 22.05
N ALA A 226 -0.74 -10.74 23.04
CA ALA A 226 -0.66 -11.55 24.26
C ALA A 226 0.70 -11.50 24.98
N GLY A 227 1.37 -10.34 24.97
CA GLY A 227 2.69 -10.14 25.59
C GLY A 227 3.88 -10.64 24.77
N VAL A 228 3.64 -11.17 23.56
CA VAL A 228 4.70 -11.64 22.64
C VAL A 228 4.93 -10.59 21.57
N THR A 229 6.16 -10.06 21.52
CA THR A 229 6.60 -9.11 20.50
C THR A 229 7.31 -9.82 19.36
N SER A 230 6.82 -9.64 18.14
CA SER A 230 7.35 -10.19 16.89
C SER A 230 7.73 -9.06 15.93
N THR A 231 8.75 -9.28 15.08
CA THR A 231 9.10 -8.36 13.99
C THR A 231 8.67 -8.97 12.65
N VAL A 232 8.04 -8.17 11.79
CA VAL A 232 7.63 -8.58 10.43
C VAL A 232 7.91 -7.44 9.45
N GLY A 233 8.02 -7.75 8.16
CA GLY A 233 8.15 -6.73 7.14
C GLY A 233 6.88 -5.88 7.02
N MET A 234 7.07 -4.57 6.82
CA MET A 234 6.00 -3.56 6.77
C MET A 234 4.88 -3.89 5.77
N SER A 235 5.15 -4.66 4.71
CA SER A 235 4.13 -5.08 3.74
C SER A 235 3.05 -6.00 4.32
N MET A 236 3.28 -6.61 5.48
CA MET A 236 2.30 -7.45 6.19
C MET A 236 1.46 -6.66 7.19
N ALA A 237 1.81 -5.40 7.47
CA ALA A 237 0.98 -4.54 8.30
C ALA A 237 -0.36 -4.29 7.59
N PRO A 238 -1.50 -4.37 8.30
CA PRO A 238 -2.84 -4.23 7.72
C PRO A 238 -3.03 -3.15 6.65
N PRO A 239 -2.70 -1.87 6.87
CA PRO A 239 -2.98 -0.82 5.89
C PRO A 239 -2.25 -1.05 4.58
N LEU A 240 -0.97 -1.44 4.65
CA LEU A 240 -0.15 -1.62 3.46
C LEU A 240 -0.52 -2.92 2.73
N TRP A 241 -0.86 -3.98 3.47
CA TRP A 241 -1.35 -5.22 2.85
C TRP A 241 -2.67 -4.98 2.12
N ILE A 242 -3.64 -4.29 2.73
CA ILE A 242 -4.96 -4.00 2.13
C ILE A 242 -4.82 -3.10 0.90
N VAL A 243 -3.97 -2.07 0.95
CA VAL A 243 -3.67 -1.22 -0.21
C VAL A 243 -3.10 -2.04 -1.36
N ASN A 244 -2.11 -2.89 -1.09
CA ASN A 244 -1.52 -3.76 -2.10
C ASN A 244 -2.55 -4.77 -2.64
N PHE A 245 -3.37 -5.35 -1.77
CA PHE A 245 -4.44 -6.27 -2.13
C PHE A 245 -5.43 -5.61 -3.08
N ALA A 246 -5.95 -4.42 -2.75
CA ALA A 246 -6.90 -3.70 -3.58
C ALA A 246 -6.33 -3.39 -4.97
N LEU A 247 -5.09 -2.92 -5.04
CA LEU A 247 -4.38 -2.64 -6.29
C LEU A 247 -4.20 -3.91 -7.14
N LEU A 248 -3.78 -5.01 -6.55
CA LEU A 248 -3.63 -6.29 -7.27
C LEU A 248 -4.99 -6.82 -7.74
N TYR A 249 -6.02 -6.70 -6.90
CA TYR A 249 -7.34 -7.25 -7.18
C TYR A 249 -8.00 -6.54 -8.36
N ILE A 250 -7.94 -5.21 -8.41
CA ILE A 250 -8.47 -4.45 -9.55
C ILE A 250 -7.70 -4.71 -10.85
N VAL A 251 -6.43 -5.10 -10.77
CA VAL A 251 -5.66 -5.50 -11.96
C VAL A 251 -6.10 -6.87 -12.44
N LYS A 252 -6.19 -7.84 -11.53
CA LYS A 252 -6.72 -9.19 -11.80
C LYS A 252 -6.95 -9.93 -10.46
N PRO A 253 -8.15 -10.48 -10.16
CA PRO A 253 -8.41 -11.15 -8.89
C PRO A 253 -7.44 -12.30 -8.56
N SER A 254 -6.97 -13.02 -9.59
CA SER A 254 -6.00 -14.10 -9.41
C SER A 254 -4.61 -13.63 -8.94
N LEU A 255 -4.26 -12.35 -9.10
CA LEU A 255 -3.02 -11.78 -8.56
C LEU A 255 -3.14 -11.55 -7.06
N ALA A 256 -4.24 -10.94 -6.62
CA ALA A 256 -4.52 -10.77 -5.19
C ALA A 256 -4.66 -12.12 -4.47
N ALA A 257 -5.23 -13.12 -5.16
CA ALA A 257 -5.28 -14.51 -4.67
C ALA A 257 -3.90 -15.15 -4.47
N ALA A 258 -2.85 -14.63 -5.10
CA ALA A 258 -1.49 -15.14 -4.97
C ALA A 258 -0.67 -14.41 -3.90
N MET A 259 -1.24 -13.40 -3.22
CA MET A 259 -0.59 -12.77 -2.07
C MET A 259 -0.48 -13.75 -0.89
N PRO A 260 0.49 -13.54 0.04
CA PRO A 260 0.59 -14.33 1.25
C PRO A 260 -0.72 -14.33 2.04
N ALA A 261 -1.22 -15.53 2.37
CA ALA A 261 -2.43 -15.71 3.17
C ALA A 261 -2.22 -15.39 4.66
N TYR A 262 -0.99 -15.60 5.13
CA TYR A 262 -0.58 -15.48 6.51
C TYR A 262 0.79 -14.82 6.61
N TRP A 263 1.06 -14.17 7.73
CA TRP A 263 2.39 -13.66 8.04
C TRP A 263 3.13 -14.51 9.08
N ALA A 264 4.46 -14.44 9.04
CA ALA A 264 5.38 -15.11 9.93
C ALA A 264 6.34 -14.08 10.58
N PRO A 265 6.74 -14.26 11.84
CA PRO A 265 7.80 -13.45 12.42
C PRO A 265 9.11 -13.66 11.66
N ILE A 266 9.80 -12.58 11.31
CA ILE A 266 11.16 -12.65 10.76
C ILE A 266 12.08 -13.26 11.83
N PRO A 267 12.94 -14.23 11.48
CA PRO A 267 13.92 -14.77 12.41
C PRO A 267 14.75 -13.66 13.07
N PRO A 268 14.91 -13.64 14.42
CA PRO A 268 15.47 -12.48 15.12
C PRO A 268 16.84 -12.01 14.63
N ALA A 269 17.72 -12.95 14.28
CA ALA A 269 19.05 -12.65 13.72
C ALA A 269 18.95 -11.89 12.39
N VAL A 270 18.00 -12.28 11.53
CA VAL A 270 17.78 -11.63 10.23
C VAL A 270 17.16 -10.23 10.43
N ALA A 271 16.18 -10.11 11.32
CA ALA A 271 15.57 -8.81 11.64
C ALA A 271 16.59 -7.81 12.19
N ALA A 272 17.47 -8.26 13.10
CA ALA A 272 18.55 -7.45 13.64
C ALA A 272 19.53 -7.01 12.55
N ALA A 273 19.92 -7.91 11.65
CA ALA A 273 20.83 -7.61 10.55
C ALA A 273 20.24 -6.60 9.56
N ILE A 274 18.95 -6.71 9.22
CA ILE A 274 18.25 -5.74 8.37
C ILE A 274 18.19 -4.37 9.06
N LYS A 275 17.90 -4.31 10.37
CA LYS A 275 17.86 -3.05 11.13
C LYS A 275 19.23 -2.37 11.23
N ALA A 276 20.30 -3.15 11.36
CA ALA A 276 21.67 -2.63 11.42
C ALA A 276 22.21 -2.20 10.03
N SER A 277 21.57 -2.64 8.94
CA SER A 277 21.99 -2.31 7.59
C SER A 277 21.66 -0.85 7.23
N PRO A 278 22.63 -0.06 6.71
CA PRO A 278 22.40 1.34 6.35
C PRO A 278 21.29 1.57 5.32
N ASN A 279 20.97 0.56 4.52
CA ASN A 279 19.94 0.62 3.48
C ASN A 279 18.79 -0.38 3.71
N GLY A 280 18.75 -1.06 4.86
CA GLY A 280 17.70 -2.05 5.16
C GLY A 280 17.77 -3.32 4.31
N GLN A 281 18.96 -3.64 3.79
CA GLN A 281 19.18 -4.83 2.95
C GLN A 281 20.31 -5.69 3.51
N VAL A 282 20.19 -7.00 3.38
CA VAL A 282 21.25 -7.96 3.73
C VAL A 282 21.42 -9.00 2.62
N PRO A 283 22.64 -9.54 2.39
CA PRO A 283 22.82 -10.59 1.38
C PRO A 283 22.04 -11.85 1.76
N TYR A 284 21.10 -12.29 0.91
CA TYR A 284 20.22 -13.43 1.22
C TYR A 284 21.00 -14.72 1.44
N SER A 285 22.07 -14.95 0.67
CA SER A 285 22.91 -16.14 0.79
C SER A 285 23.53 -16.34 2.18
N LYS A 286 23.67 -15.28 2.98
CA LYS A 286 24.17 -15.37 4.37
C LYS A 286 23.08 -15.75 5.39
N TYR A 287 21.80 -15.64 5.01
CA TYR A 287 20.66 -15.80 5.90
C TYR A 287 19.63 -16.82 5.40
N ALA A 288 19.84 -17.43 4.24
CA ALA A 288 18.89 -18.36 3.63
C ALA A 288 18.48 -19.51 4.57
N SER A 289 19.45 -20.07 5.31
CA SER A 289 19.23 -21.16 6.28
C SER A 289 18.31 -20.82 7.45
N TYR A 290 17.96 -19.53 7.67
CA TYR A 290 16.96 -19.14 8.67
C TYR A 290 15.52 -19.29 8.18
N PHE A 291 15.32 -19.58 6.89
CA PHE A 291 14.02 -19.70 6.23
C PHE A 291 13.72 -21.13 5.74
N GLU A 292 14.62 -22.07 6.03
CA GLU A 292 14.51 -23.51 5.71
C GLU A 292 13.87 -24.31 6.84
#